data_AF-A0A8S4S9L2-F1
#
_entry.id   AF-A0A8S4S9L2-F1
#
_cell.length_a   1.000
_cell.length_b   1.000
_cell.length_c   1.000
_cell.angle_alpha   90.00
_cell.angle_beta   90.00
_cell.angle_gamma   90.00
#
_symmetry.space_group_name_H-M   'P 1'
#
loop_
_entity.id
_entity.type
_entity.pdbx_description
1 polymer ?
#
loop_
_entity_poly.entity_id
_entity_poly.type
_entity_poly.pdbx_seq_one_letter_code
_entity_poly.pdbx_strand_id
1 'polypeptide(L)'
;MCSVPAASIRAESAGAYRMERALSEGASSLSARKPKSPLAEQKAHAWLLLADLCLRLDRVGAAAGCVSEAAALTPFSHLVLYTRGLVHAAGAEWDEARQCFQNALAIHPTHLDSLVQLGEVITIAFSYLINNL
;
A
#
# COMPACT_ATOMS: atom_id res chain seq x y z
N MET A 1 -42.58 -29.38 -24.97
CA MET A 1 -41.58 -29.95 -24.06
C MET A 1 -40.34 -29.07 -24.16
N CYS A 2 -39.84 -28.38 -23.14
CA CYS A 2 -39.62 -28.78 -21.75
C CYS A 2 -40.07 -27.70 -20.75
N SER A 3 -40.79 -28.12 -19.71
CA SER A 3 -41.05 -27.35 -18.49
C SER A 3 -39.84 -27.44 -17.58
N VAL A 4 -39.09 -26.34 -17.44
CA VAL A 4 -38.05 -26.25 -16.40
C VAL A 4 -38.76 -26.00 -15.05
N PRO A 5 -38.51 -26.79 -14.00
CA PRO A 5 -39.24 -26.67 -12.75
C PRO A 5 -38.88 -25.37 -12.02
N ALA A 6 -39.90 -24.65 -11.54
CA ALA A 6 -39.82 -23.40 -10.76
C ALA A 6 -39.03 -23.50 -9.43
N ALA A 7 -38.49 -24.68 -9.11
CA ALA A 7 -37.56 -24.91 -8.01
C ALA A 7 -36.11 -24.51 -8.36
N SER A 8 -35.71 -24.60 -9.64
CA SER A 8 -34.33 -24.28 -10.09
C SER A 8 -34.02 -22.79 -10.01
N ILE A 9 -35.00 -21.95 -10.36
CA ILE A 9 -34.86 -20.49 -10.42
C ILE A 9 -34.65 -19.88 -9.02
N ARG A 10 -35.19 -20.51 -7.97
CA ARG A 10 -35.02 -20.04 -6.58
C ARG A 10 -33.64 -20.35 -6.00
N ALA A 11 -33.01 -21.46 -6.38
CA ALA A 11 -31.67 -21.81 -5.89
C ALA A 11 -30.60 -20.88 -6.47
N GLU A 12 -30.71 -20.52 -7.76
CA GLU A 12 -29.84 -19.55 -8.42
C GLU A 12 -29.98 -18.15 -7.82
N SER A 13 -31.21 -17.73 -7.49
CA SER A 13 -31.47 -16.43 -6.87
C SER A 13 -30.82 -16.27 -5.48
N ALA A 14 -30.71 -17.35 -4.70
CA ALA A 14 -30.09 -17.31 -3.38
C ALA A 14 -28.55 -17.28 -3.44
N GLY A 15 -27.94 -17.87 -4.48
CA GLY A 15 -26.51 -17.77 -4.75
C GLY A 15 -26.12 -16.38 -5.28
N ALA A 16 -26.90 -15.87 -6.25
CA ALA A 16 -26.74 -14.54 -6.81
C ALA A 16 -26.91 -13.43 -5.75
N TYR A 17 -27.93 -13.53 -4.90
CA TYR A 17 -28.17 -12.56 -3.82
C TYR A 17 -27.03 -12.54 -2.79
N ARG A 18 -26.42 -13.68 -2.47
CA ARG A 18 -25.26 -13.75 -1.55
C ARG A 18 -24.01 -13.13 -2.16
N MET A 19 -23.79 -13.32 -3.46
CA MET A 19 -22.69 -12.66 -4.17
C MET A 19 -22.91 -11.15 -4.28
N GLU A 20 -24.12 -10.69 -4.60
CA GLU A 20 -24.44 -9.26 -4.63
C GLU A 20 -24.28 -8.60 -3.26
N ARG A 21 -24.67 -9.29 -2.17
CA ARG A 21 -24.45 -8.79 -0.81
C ARG A 21 -22.96 -8.70 -0.46
N ALA A 22 -22.17 -9.73 -0.78
CA ALA A 22 -20.73 -9.71 -0.54
C ALA A 22 -20.01 -8.64 -1.38
N LEU A 23 -20.46 -8.41 -2.62
CA LEU A 23 -19.96 -7.33 -3.48
C LEU A 23 -20.41 -5.96 -2.99
N SER A 24 -21.60 -5.82 -2.40
CA SER A 24 -22.12 -4.57 -1.83
C SER A 24 -21.44 -4.20 -0.49
N GLU A 25 -21.14 -5.21 0.34
CA GLU A 25 -20.36 -5.05 1.58
C GLU A 25 -18.89 -4.76 1.27
N GLY A 26 -18.31 -5.46 0.28
CA GLY A 26 -16.98 -5.13 -0.27
C GLY A 26 -16.93 -3.79 -1.01
N ALA A 27 -18.05 -3.36 -1.60
CA ALA A 27 -18.16 -2.04 -2.20
C ALA A 27 -18.30 -0.96 -1.11
N SER A 28 -18.93 -1.20 0.04
CA SER A 28 -19.00 -0.22 1.13
C SER A 28 -17.63 0.14 1.70
N SER A 29 -16.68 -0.82 1.72
CA SER A 29 -15.29 -0.53 2.10
C SER A 29 -14.51 0.21 1.00
N LEU A 30 -14.90 0.07 -0.27
CA LEU A 30 -14.34 0.80 -1.41
C LEU A 30 -15.04 2.15 -1.71
N SER A 31 -16.28 2.33 -1.23
CA SER A 31 -17.20 3.41 -1.65
C SER A 31 -17.04 4.71 -0.83
N ALA A 32 -16.41 4.66 0.33
CA ALA A 32 -16.10 5.88 1.08
C ALA A 32 -14.73 6.47 0.72
N ARG A 33 -14.36 6.53 -0.57
CA ARG A 33 -13.20 7.31 -1.02
C ARG A 33 -13.58 8.79 -0.92
N LYS A 34 -13.52 9.34 0.30
CA LYS A 34 -13.71 10.78 0.55
C LYS A 34 -12.85 11.54 -0.46
N PRO A 35 -13.39 12.59 -1.10
CA PRO A 35 -12.62 13.39 -2.05
C PRO A 35 -11.36 13.89 -1.34
N LYS A 36 -10.20 13.56 -1.90
CA LYS A 36 -8.91 13.97 -1.35
C LYS A 36 -8.88 15.49 -1.36
N SER A 37 -8.83 16.13 -0.18
CA SER A 37 -8.73 17.58 -0.12
C SER A 37 -7.33 18.00 -0.58
N PRO A 38 -7.18 18.89 -1.57
CA PRO A 38 -5.86 19.31 -2.08
C PRO A 38 -4.91 19.82 -0.98
N LEU A 39 -5.46 20.48 0.04
CA LEU A 39 -4.70 20.96 1.19
C LEU A 39 -4.10 19.82 2.02
N ALA A 40 -4.82 18.71 2.20
CA ALA A 40 -4.30 17.55 2.93
C ALA A 40 -3.19 16.84 2.15
N GLU A 41 -3.29 16.77 0.82
CA GLU A 41 -2.22 16.22 -0.03
C GLU A 41 -0.96 17.08 0.03
N GLN A 42 -1.10 18.41 -0.06
CA GLN A 42 0.03 19.34 0.08
C GLN A 42 0.69 19.24 1.45
N LYS A 43 -0.10 19.18 2.53
CA LYS A 43 0.41 19.02 3.90
C LYS A 43 1.11 17.66 4.08
N ALA A 44 0.55 16.58 3.53
CA ALA A 44 1.20 15.27 3.54
C ALA A 44 2.53 15.30 2.76
N HIS A 45 2.56 15.95 1.60
CA HIS A 45 3.79 16.09 0.82
C HIS A 45 4.88 16.85 1.58
N ALA A 46 4.52 17.92 2.31
CA ALA A 46 5.46 18.64 3.15
C ALA A 46 6.07 17.75 4.25
N TRP A 47 5.26 16.91 4.88
CA TRP A 47 5.76 15.91 5.85
C TRP A 47 6.71 14.90 5.21
N LEU A 48 6.44 14.46 3.99
CA LEU A 48 7.33 13.52 3.27
C LEU A 48 8.67 14.16 2.90
N LEU A 49 8.67 15.43 2.49
CA LEU A 49 9.91 16.18 2.26
C LEU A 49 10.73 16.33 3.53
N LEU A 50 10.08 16.58 4.67
CA LEU A 50 10.75 16.60 5.97
C LEU A 50 11.30 15.23 6.37
N ALA A 51 10.57 14.15 6.08
CA ALA A 51 11.05 12.79 6.32
C ALA A 51 12.32 12.49 5.51
N ASP A 52 12.34 12.85 4.22
CA ASP A 52 13.52 12.69 3.35
C ASP A 52 14.73 13.47 3.90
N LEU A 53 14.52 14.72 4.33
CA LEU A 53 15.58 15.50 4.98
C LEU A 53 16.06 14.85 6.29
N CYS A 54 15.17 14.31 7.10
CA CYS A 54 15.53 13.59 8.32
C CYS A 54 16.36 12.34 8.03
N LEU A 55 16.03 11.57 6.99
CA LEU A 55 16.79 10.39 6.57
C LEU A 55 18.20 10.77 6.10
N ARG A 56 18.35 11.84 5.32
CA ARG A 56 19.67 12.36 4.89
C ARG A 56 20.54 12.82 6.07
N LEU A 57 19.90 13.19 7.19
CA LEU A 57 20.56 13.57 8.45
C LEU A 57 20.72 12.39 9.43
N ASP A 58 20.44 11.17 8.99
CA ASP A 58 20.49 9.93 9.79
C ASP A 58 19.57 9.94 11.03
N ARG A 59 18.49 10.74 10.97
CA ARG A 59 17.48 10.85 12.03
C ARG A 59 16.28 9.96 11.73
N VAL A 60 16.50 8.64 11.73
CA VAL A 60 15.49 7.63 11.34
C VAL A 60 14.19 7.75 12.15
N GLY A 61 14.27 7.94 13.47
CA GLY A 61 13.08 8.10 14.32
C GLY A 61 12.25 9.35 13.99
N ALA A 62 12.91 10.47 13.66
CA ALA A 62 12.22 11.70 13.26
C ALA A 62 11.55 11.53 11.88
N ALA A 63 12.21 10.82 10.96
CA ALA A 63 11.63 10.47 9.66
C ALA A 63 10.37 9.60 9.82
N ALA A 64 10.41 8.59 10.71
CA ALA A 64 9.25 7.75 11.02
C ALA A 64 8.05 8.56 11.55
N GLY A 65 8.31 9.55 12.41
CA GLY A 65 7.29 10.49 12.88
C GLY A 65 6.67 11.30 11.74
N CYS A 66 7.50 11.86 10.85
CA CYS A 66 7.02 12.61 9.69
C CYS A 66 6.18 11.74 8.74
N VAL A 67 6.61 10.50 8.49
CA VAL A 67 5.85 9.54 7.67
C VAL A 67 4.50 9.21 8.31
N SER A 68 4.43 9.09 9.64
CA SER A 68 3.18 8.84 10.37
C SER A 68 2.19 10.00 10.20
N GLU A 69 2.67 11.25 10.30
CA GLU A 69 1.86 12.45 10.06
C GLU A 69 1.35 12.52 8.61
N ALA A 70 2.19 12.18 7.62
CA ALA A 70 1.77 12.10 6.22
C ALA A 70 0.71 11.00 5.98
N ALA A 71 0.87 9.85 6.62
CA ALA A 71 -0.03 8.70 6.52
C ALA A 71 -1.40 8.98 7.15
N ALA A 72 -1.47 9.77 8.23
CA ALA A 72 -2.74 10.19 8.84
C ALA A 72 -3.61 11.02 7.87
N LEU A 73 -2.97 11.74 6.94
CA LEU A 73 -3.65 12.55 5.92
C LEU A 73 -3.93 11.77 4.64
N THR A 74 -2.97 10.92 4.21
CA THR A 74 -3.02 10.22 2.92
C THR A 74 -2.52 8.76 3.04
N PRO A 75 -3.24 7.87 3.73
CA PRO A 75 -2.75 6.54 4.10
C PRO A 75 -2.48 5.61 2.89
N PHE A 76 -3.13 5.88 1.76
CA PHE A 76 -3.00 5.10 0.52
C PHE A 76 -2.26 5.87 -0.59
N SER A 77 -1.28 6.70 -0.21
CA SER A 77 -0.38 7.36 -1.16
C SER A 77 0.84 6.47 -1.43
N HIS A 78 1.18 6.26 -2.70
CA HIS A 78 2.40 5.53 -3.06
C HIS A 78 3.66 6.20 -2.50
N LEU A 79 3.67 7.54 -2.40
CA LEU A 79 4.79 8.29 -1.80
C LEU A 79 4.92 8.01 -0.30
N VAL A 80 3.81 7.94 0.44
CA VAL A 80 3.84 7.59 1.87
C VAL A 80 4.40 6.18 2.07
N LEU A 81 3.95 5.23 1.27
CA LEU A 81 4.42 3.85 1.32
C LEU A 81 5.91 3.75 0.95
N TYR A 82 6.32 4.45 -0.11
CA TYR A 82 7.72 4.54 -0.53
C TYR A 82 8.61 5.12 0.58
N THR A 83 8.29 6.28 1.14
CA THR A 83 9.09 6.92 2.19
C THR A 83 9.10 6.08 3.47
N ARG A 84 8.01 5.37 3.80
CA ARG A 84 8.02 4.39 4.90
C ARG A 84 8.99 3.23 4.63
N GLY A 85 9.07 2.75 3.39
CA GLY A 85 10.05 1.76 2.97
C GLY A 85 11.49 2.25 3.15
N LEU A 86 11.77 3.52 2.83
CA LEU A 86 13.09 4.12 3.10
C LEU A 86 13.43 4.17 4.60
N VAL A 87 12.46 4.47 5.46
CA VAL A 87 12.65 4.46 6.92
C VAL A 87 13.01 3.06 7.41
N HIS A 88 12.30 2.02 6.97
CA HIS A 88 12.62 0.63 7.30
C HIS A 88 14.00 0.22 6.76
N ALA A 89 14.33 0.60 5.52
CA ALA A 89 15.63 0.32 4.93
C ALA A 89 16.78 0.98 5.71
N ALA A 90 16.60 2.22 6.18
CA ALA A 90 17.57 2.89 7.05
C ALA A 90 17.75 2.18 8.41
N GLY A 91 16.71 1.49 8.89
CA GLY A 91 16.75 0.62 10.07
C GLY A 91 17.27 -0.81 9.81
N ALA A 92 17.67 -1.14 8.58
CA ALA A 92 18.00 -2.49 8.12
C ALA A 92 16.85 -3.52 8.28
N GLU A 93 15.61 -3.04 8.31
CA GLU A 93 14.37 -3.82 8.36
C GLU A 93 13.96 -4.18 6.92
N TRP A 94 14.71 -5.07 6.29
CA TRP A 94 14.66 -5.31 4.84
C TRP A 94 13.34 -5.91 4.36
N ASP A 95 12.69 -6.76 5.16
CA ASP A 95 11.43 -7.38 4.79
C ASP A 95 10.27 -6.37 4.81
N GLU A 96 10.22 -5.51 5.82
CA GLU A 96 9.27 -4.41 5.94
C GLU A 96 9.49 -3.37 4.84
N ALA A 97 10.75 -3.05 4.53
CA ALA A 97 11.11 -2.16 3.43
C ALA A 97 10.62 -2.72 2.09
N ARG A 98 10.88 -4.01 1.81
CA ARG A 98 10.39 -4.71 0.62
C ARG A 98 8.88 -4.60 0.48
N GLN A 99 8.15 -4.92 1.55
CA GLN A 99 6.69 -4.90 1.54
C GLN A 99 6.17 -3.48 1.27
N CYS A 100 6.79 -2.46 1.85
CA CYS A 100 6.44 -1.07 1.61
C CYS A 100 6.63 -0.66 0.14
N PHE A 101 7.77 -1.01 -0.48
CA PHE A 101 8.02 -0.70 -1.89
C PHE A 101 7.06 -1.45 -2.83
N GLN A 102 6.77 -2.72 -2.56
CA GLN A 102 5.77 -3.49 -3.32
C GLN A 102 4.38 -2.86 -3.22
N ASN A 103 3.96 -2.43 -2.02
CA ASN A 103 2.69 -1.75 -1.83
C ASN A 103 2.65 -0.40 -2.56
N ALA A 104 3.75 0.35 -2.60
CA ALA A 104 3.84 1.59 -3.37
C ALA A 104 3.65 1.32 -4.88
N LEU A 105 4.28 0.26 -5.40
CA LEU A 105 4.16 -0.15 -6.81
C LEU A 105 2.77 -0.71 -7.15
N ALA A 106 2.10 -1.35 -6.21
CA ALA A 106 0.70 -1.77 -6.40
C ALA A 106 -0.25 -0.58 -6.64
N ILE A 107 0.11 0.61 -6.13
CA ILE A 107 -0.66 1.85 -6.33
C ILE A 107 -0.16 2.61 -7.56
N HIS A 108 1.16 2.71 -7.75
CA HIS A 108 1.78 3.40 -8.89
C HIS A 108 2.86 2.50 -9.53
N PRO A 109 2.47 1.63 -10.48
CA PRO A 109 3.36 0.60 -11.04
C PRO A 109 4.61 1.13 -11.73
N THR A 110 4.60 2.39 -12.19
CA THR A 110 5.71 3.05 -12.89
C THR A 110 6.50 3.99 -11.99
N HIS A 111 6.38 3.87 -10.66
CA HIS A 111 7.13 4.72 -9.71
C HIS A 111 8.59 4.27 -9.67
N LEU A 112 9.45 4.99 -10.40
CA LEU A 112 10.84 4.60 -10.65
C LEU A 112 11.63 4.41 -9.35
N ASP A 113 11.49 5.32 -8.39
CA ASP A 113 12.26 5.25 -7.14
C ASP A 113 11.91 4.00 -6.32
N SER A 114 10.64 3.58 -6.32
CA SER A 114 10.23 2.32 -5.67
C SER A 114 10.79 1.10 -6.39
N LEU A 115 10.90 1.12 -7.73
CA LEU A 115 11.51 0.03 -8.49
C LEU A 115 12.99 -0.12 -8.17
N VAL A 116 13.72 1.01 -8.14
CA VAL A 116 15.15 1.05 -7.81
C VAL A 116 15.37 0.51 -6.40
N GLN A 117 14.64 1.03 -5.41
CA GLN A 117 14.78 0.61 -4.02
C GLN A 117 14.39 -0.86 -3.80
N LEU A 118 13.35 -1.35 -4.47
CA LEU A 118 12.99 -2.77 -4.40
C LEU A 118 14.10 -3.67 -4.97
N GLY A 119 14.75 -3.25 -6.06
CA GLY A 119 15.91 -3.93 -6.63
C GLY A 119 17.06 -4.04 -5.62
N GLU A 120 17.42 -2.93 -4.98
CA GLU A 120 18.47 -2.87 -3.95
C GLU A 120 18.17 -3.85 -2.79
N VAL A 121 16.94 -3.83 -2.26
CA VAL A 121 16.53 -4.73 -1.17
C VAL A 121 16.60 -6.21 -1.57
N ILE A 122 16.25 -6.55 -2.81
CA ILE A 122 16.34 -7.93 -3.29
C ILE A 122 17.80 -8.38 -3.42
N THR A 123 18.69 -7.52 -3.94
CA THR A 123 20.12 -7.81 -4.03
C THR A 123 20.75 -8.04 -2.66
N ILE A 124 20.39 -7.21 -1.67
CA ILE A 124 20.86 -7.36 -0.29
C ILE A 124 20.42 -8.71 0.27
N ALA A 125 19.14 -9.05 0.17
CA ALA A 125 18.61 -10.32 0.67
C ALA A 125 19.29 -11.55 0.01
N PHE A 126 19.56 -11.47 -1.30
CA PHE A 126 20.28 -12.52 -2.02
C PHE A 126 21.72 -12.68 -1.53
N SER A 127 22.43 -11.57 -1.27
CA SER A 127 23.78 -11.61 -0.70
C SER A 127 23.80 -12.22 0.70
N TYR A 128 22.84 -11.87 1.56
CA TYR A 128 22.71 -12.47 2.89
C TYR A 128 22.48 -13.99 2.83
N LEU A 129 21.70 -14.47 1.86
CA LEU A 129 21.46 -15.89 1.68
C LEU A 129 22.72 -16.65 1.25
N ILE A 130 23.50 -16.09 0.31
CA ILE A 130 24.76 -16.71 -0.15
C ILE A 130 25.79 -16.76 0.98
N ASN A 131 25.93 -15.71 1.77
CA ASN A 131 26.94 -15.62 2.81
C ASN A 131 26.62 -16.45 4.07
N ASN A 132 25.41 -16.98 4.20
CA ASN A 132 25.00 -17.86 5.31
C ASN A 132 24.84 -19.33 4.89
N LEU A 133 25.37 -19.71 3.72
CA LEU A 133 25.52 -21.09 3.25
C LEU A 133 26.99 -21.51 3.30
#